data_AF-A0A7S9HE16-F1
#
_entry.id   AF-A0A7S9HE16-F1
#
_cell.length_a   1.000
_cell.length_b   1.000
_cell.length_c   1.000
_cell.angle_alpha   90.00
_cell.angle_beta   90.00
_cell.angle_gamma   90.00
#
_symmetry.space_group_name_H-M   'P 1'
#
loop_
_entity.id
_entity.type
_entity.pdbx_description
1 polymer ?
#
loop_
_entity_poly.entity_id
_entity_poly.type
_entity_poly.pdbx_seq_one_letter_code
_entity_poly.pdbx_strand_id
1 'polypeptide(L)'
;MTQQREKLSAFMDGELGSSEILPSIKQDPQLQEKWRRYHVIRSGLRKEGAVAPELDITAQVAAALADEPTIMAPKPSMWKRLTQTGTVTPFAKHTGQLAVAASVALAVIMGVQQMNQPAPVQTPSGSAAPLIGTPGGLAPVSLEQTRSVPRNDMAVMMEKKRKINALIADHEQQIKLKQTTEKTTESQELQPEQ
;
A
#
# COMPACT_ATOMS: atom_id res chain seq x y z
N MET A 1 8.70 4.73 -43.63
CA MET A 1 9.69 4.25 -42.64
C MET A 1 9.99 5.25 -41.51
N THR A 2 10.07 6.56 -41.74
CA THR A 2 10.40 7.56 -40.69
C THR A 2 9.27 7.77 -39.68
N GLN A 3 8.02 7.90 -40.14
CA GLN A 3 6.84 8.10 -39.30
C GLN A 3 6.64 7.02 -38.23
N GLN A 4 6.86 5.75 -38.56
CA GLN A 4 6.73 4.66 -37.57
C GLN A 4 7.82 4.72 -36.50
N ARG A 5 9.02 5.23 -36.82
CA ARG A 5 10.11 5.39 -35.84
C ARG A 5 9.82 6.53 -34.87
N GLU A 6 9.19 7.58 -35.36
CA GLU A 6 8.72 8.70 -34.53
C GLU A 6 7.62 8.25 -33.58
N LYS A 7 6.59 7.56 -34.10
CA LYS A 7 5.54 6.94 -33.27
C LYS A 7 6.10 5.96 -32.23
N LEU A 8 7.13 5.19 -32.60
CA LEU A 8 7.81 4.29 -31.68
C LEU A 8 8.49 5.07 -30.54
N SER A 9 9.16 6.18 -30.84
CA SER A 9 9.78 7.05 -29.84
C SER A 9 8.72 7.65 -28.92
N ALA A 10 7.67 8.25 -29.47
CA ALA A 10 6.56 8.81 -28.71
C ALA A 10 5.90 7.78 -27.79
N PHE A 11 5.76 6.53 -28.25
CA PHE A 11 5.27 5.43 -27.41
C PHE A 11 6.23 5.07 -26.28
N MET A 12 7.55 5.07 -26.50
CA MET A 12 8.54 4.83 -25.44
C MET A 12 8.56 5.91 -24.36
N ASP A 13 8.25 7.14 -24.75
CA ASP A 13 8.20 8.31 -23.87
C ASP A 13 6.83 8.44 -23.17
N GLY A 14 5.86 7.60 -23.55
CA GLY A 14 4.52 7.58 -22.96
C GLY A 14 3.53 8.59 -23.56
N GLU A 15 3.90 9.24 -24.66
CA GLU A 15 3.10 10.26 -25.34
C GLU A 15 2.10 9.67 -26.35
N LEU A 16 2.27 8.40 -26.74
CA LEU A 16 1.38 7.70 -27.68
C LEU A 16 0.65 6.53 -27.02
N GLY A 17 -0.62 6.32 -27.39
CA GLY A 17 -1.41 5.18 -26.95
C GLY A 17 -0.91 3.85 -27.53
N SER A 18 -1.02 2.78 -26.74
CA SER A 18 -0.55 1.44 -27.12
C SER A 18 -1.30 0.86 -28.33
N SER A 19 -2.58 1.19 -28.51
CA SER A 19 -3.40 0.72 -29.63
C SER A 19 -2.90 1.20 -31.00
N GLU A 20 -2.18 2.32 -31.06
CA GLU A 20 -1.81 2.97 -32.32
C GLU A 20 -0.56 2.39 -32.97
N ILE A 21 0.34 1.80 -32.17
CA ILE A 21 1.66 1.33 -32.65
C ILE A 21 1.93 -0.15 -32.34
N LEU A 22 1.32 -0.75 -31.31
CA LEU A 22 1.55 -2.16 -30.97
C LEU A 22 1.28 -3.14 -32.12
N PRO A 23 0.22 -2.98 -32.94
CA PRO A 23 0.00 -3.88 -34.08
C PRO A 23 1.15 -3.81 -35.09
N SER A 24 1.69 -2.60 -35.34
CA SER A 24 2.82 -2.40 -36.23
C SER A 24 4.11 -3.01 -35.68
N ILE A 25 4.36 -2.86 -34.38
CA ILE A 25 5.54 -3.46 -33.71
C ILE A 25 5.49 -4.99 -33.80
N LYS A 26 4.32 -5.61 -33.58
CA LYS A 26 4.18 -7.07 -33.63
C LYS A 26 4.46 -7.66 -35.02
N GLN A 27 4.17 -6.92 -36.09
CA GLN A 27 4.28 -7.41 -37.46
C GLN A 27 5.62 -7.08 -38.13
N ASP A 28 6.36 -6.08 -37.65
CA ASP A 28 7.61 -5.60 -38.27
C ASP A 28 8.86 -5.94 -37.42
N PRO A 29 9.68 -6.91 -37.85
CA PRO A 29 10.94 -7.26 -37.17
C PRO A 29 11.95 -6.09 -37.09
N GLN A 30 11.99 -5.20 -38.08
CA GLN A 30 12.91 -4.06 -38.05
C GLN A 30 12.51 -3.04 -36.98
N LEU A 31 11.19 -2.92 -36.72
CA LEU A 31 10.67 -2.06 -35.68
C LEU A 31 10.93 -2.65 -34.28
N GLN A 32 10.80 -3.97 -34.12
CA GLN A 32 11.16 -4.69 -32.88
C GLN A 32 12.66 -4.52 -32.56
N GLU A 33 13.53 -4.69 -33.54
CA GLU A 33 14.98 -4.51 -33.36
C GLU A 33 15.33 -3.05 -33.00
N LYS A 34 14.58 -2.08 -33.53
CA LYS A 34 14.76 -0.68 -33.15
C LYS A 34 14.26 -0.41 -31.73
N TRP A 35 13.12 -0.96 -31.34
CA TRP A 35 12.59 -0.89 -29.98
C TRP A 35 13.60 -1.42 -28.96
N ARG A 36 14.18 -2.60 -29.24
CA ARG A 36 15.25 -3.21 -28.44
C ARG A 36 16.45 -2.28 -28.28
N ARG A 37 16.97 -1.75 -29.40
CA ARG A 37 18.12 -0.82 -29.38
C ARG A 37 17.84 0.45 -28.57
N TYR A 38 16.64 1.00 -28.67
CA TYR A 38 16.29 2.21 -27.90
C TYR A 38 16.28 1.92 -26.39
N HIS A 39 15.75 0.77 -25.95
CA HIS A 39 15.83 0.37 -24.54
C HIS A 39 17.26 0.15 -24.07
N VAL A 40 18.11 -0.47 -24.89
CA VAL A 40 19.55 -0.64 -24.61
C VAL A 40 20.25 0.71 -24.41
N ILE A 41 20.04 1.65 -25.34
CA ILE A 41 20.62 3.01 -25.24
C ILE A 41 20.10 3.71 -23.98
N ARG A 42 18.79 3.64 -23.70
CA ARG A 42 18.17 4.25 -22.52
C ARG A 42 18.78 3.73 -21.22
N SER A 43 18.92 2.40 -21.08
CA SER A 43 19.53 1.78 -19.90
C SER A 43 21.01 2.17 -19.76
N GLY A 44 21.75 2.20 -20.88
CA GLY A 44 23.14 2.66 -20.90
C GLY A 44 23.31 4.12 -20.47
N LEU A 45 22.46 5.03 -20.96
CA LEU A 45 22.47 6.45 -20.58
C LEU A 45 22.17 6.67 -19.09
N ARG A 46 21.27 5.86 -18.52
CA ARG A 46 20.93 5.91 -17.10
C ARG A 46 21.92 5.19 -16.20
N LYS A 47 22.95 4.55 -16.77
CA LYS A 47 23.90 3.69 -16.06
C LYS A 47 23.18 2.57 -15.26
N GLU A 48 22.02 2.14 -15.76
CA GLU A 48 21.22 1.07 -15.19
C GLU A 48 21.84 -0.27 -15.62
N GLY A 49 22.83 -0.74 -14.85
CA GLY A 49 23.39 -2.09 -14.93
C GLY A 49 24.28 -2.39 -16.15
N ALA A 50 24.85 -3.60 -16.14
CA ALA A 50 25.59 -4.13 -17.27
C ALA A 50 24.60 -4.47 -18.39
N VAL A 51 24.51 -3.60 -19.39
CA VAL A 51 23.80 -3.93 -20.62
C VAL A 51 24.60 -5.02 -21.32
N ALA A 52 24.05 -6.24 -21.35
CA ALA A 52 24.56 -7.34 -22.14
C ALA A 52 23.72 -7.43 -23.43
N PRO A 53 24.00 -6.62 -24.47
CA PRO A 53 23.17 -6.53 -25.67
C PRO A 53 23.11 -7.82 -26.50
N GLU A 54 24.02 -8.76 -26.25
CA GLU A 54 24.08 -10.08 -26.89
C GLU A 54 23.27 -11.15 -26.14
N LEU A 55 22.88 -10.91 -24.89
CA LEU A 55 22.03 -11.83 -24.13
C LEU A 55 20.56 -11.57 -24.47
N ASP A 56 20.02 -12.34 -25.39
CA ASP A 56 18.59 -12.33 -25.72
C ASP A 56 17.84 -13.46 -25.00
N ILE A 57 17.10 -13.08 -23.95
CA ILE A 57 16.19 -13.98 -23.23
C ILE A 57 14.73 -13.81 -23.68
N THR A 58 14.45 -12.85 -24.56
CA THR A 58 13.07 -12.43 -24.88
C THR A 58 12.26 -13.55 -25.53
N ALA A 59 12.89 -14.34 -26.40
CA ALA A 59 12.27 -15.49 -27.05
C ALA A 59 11.89 -16.59 -26.05
N GLN A 60 12.77 -16.89 -25.09
CA GLN A 60 12.53 -17.92 -24.07
C GLN A 60 11.40 -17.49 -23.12
N VAL A 61 11.39 -16.23 -22.70
CA VAL A 61 10.31 -15.66 -21.87
C VAL A 61 8.99 -15.64 -22.62
N ALA A 62 8.98 -15.27 -23.91
CA ALA A 62 7.78 -15.29 -24.73
C ALA A 62 7.20 -16.70 -24.90
N ALA A 63 8.07 -17.72 -25.05
CA ALA A 63 7.66 -19.11 -25.11
C ALA A 63 7.06 -19.58 -23.77
N ALA A 64 7.74 -19.32 -22.65
CA ALA A 64 7.23 -19.66 -21.33
C ALA A 64 5.87 -18.99 -21.04
N LEU A 65 5.70 -17.73 -21.42
CA LEU A 65 4.44 -16.99 -21.23
C LEU A 65 3.30 -17.52 -22.11
N ALA A 66 3.60 -18.11 -23.27
CA ALA A 66 2.58 -18.73 -24.12
C ALA A 66 1.99 -20.00 -23.48
N ASP A 67 2.78 -20.69 -22.65
CA ASP A 67 2.36 -21.89 -21.92
C ASP A 67 1.66 -21.56 -20.60
N GLU A 68 1.68 -20.30 -20.15
CA GLU A 68 1.00 -19.87 -18.94
C GLU A 68 -0.52 -19.73 -19.14
N PRO A 69 -1.35 -20.22 -18.19
CA PRO A 69 -2.78 -19.98 -18.23
C PRO A 69 -3.05 -18.48 -18.06
N THR A 70 -3.83 -17.90 -18.97
CA THR A 70 -4.16 -16.46 -18.92
C THR A 70 -5.00 -16.15 -17.68
N ILE A 71 -4.36 -15.73 -16.60
CA ILE A 71 -5.04 -15.17 -15.42
C ILE A 71 -5.55 -13.80 -15.84
N MET A 72 -6.81 -13.74 -16.30
CA MET A 72 -7.47 -12.44 -16.49
C MET A 72 -7.47 -11.73 -15.15
N ALA A 73 -6.66 -10.68 -15.02
CA ALA A 73 -6.71 -9.79 -13.87
C ALA A 73 -8.18 -9.42 -13.60
N PRO A 74 -8.65 -9.44 -12.34
CA PRO A 74 -10.03 -9.11 -12.03
C PRO A 74 -10.33 -7.73 -12.63
N LYS A 75 -11.24 -7.71 -13.62
CA LYS A 75 -11.75 -6.46 -14.19
C LYS A 75 -12.14 -5.59 -13.00
N PRO A 76 -11.68 -4.33 -12.91
CA PRO A 76 -12.05 -3.49 -11.78
C PRO A 76 -13.56 -3.47 -11.71
N SER A 77 -14.11 -4.07 -10.65
CA SER A 77 -15.55 -4.24 -10.52
C SER A 77 -16.18 -2.86 -10.63
N MET A 78 -17.26 -2.76 -11.41
CA MET A 78 -17.98 -1.49 -11.62
C MET A 78 -18.37 -0.84 -10.28
N TRP A 79 -18.49 -1.66 -9.23
CA TRP A 79 -18.73 -1.28 -7.84
C TRP A 79 -17.63 -0.37 -7.26
N LYS A 80 -16.34 -0.62 -7.58
CA LYS A 80 -15.23 0.24 -7.13
C LYS A 80 -15.27 1.63 -7.78
N ARG A 81 -15.86 1.72 -8.99
CA ARG A 81 -16.06 2.98 -9.72
C ARG A 81 -17.21 3.78 -9.13
N LEU A 82 -18.30 3.13 -8.72
CA LEU A 82 -19.46 3.78 -8.10
C LEU A 82 -19.14 4.38 -6.71
N THR A 83 -18.26 3.73 -5.93
CA THR A 83 -17.82 4.25 -4.63
C THR A 83 -16.85 5.43 -4.70
N GLN A 84 -16.30 5.74 -5.88
CA GLN A 84 -15.33 6.83 -6.07
C GLN A 84 -15.94 8.11 -6.65
N THR A 85 -17.11 8.03 -7.29
CA THR A 85 -17.80 9.20 -7.89
C THR A 85 -19.10 9.60 -7.18
N GLY A 86 -19.54 8.85 -6.16
CA GLY A 86 -20.62 9.28 -5.28
C GLY A 86 -20.03 9.99 -4.07
N THR A 87 -20.40 11.24 -3.86
CA THR A 87 -20.28 11.97 -2.58
C THR A 87 -20.72 11.07 -1.43
N VAL A 88 -19.77 10.34 -0.83
CA VAL A 88 -20.01 9.63 0.41
C VAL A 88 -20.22 10.68 1.49
N THR A 89 -21.49 10.93 1.80
CA THR A 89 -21.88 11.70 2.98
C THR A 89 -21.06 11.18 4.17
N PRO A 90 -20.38 12.05 4.93
CA PRO A 90 -19.44 11.63 5.97
C PRO A 90 -20.06 10.76 7.08
N PHE A 91 -21.39 10.64 7.13
CA PHE A 91 -22.12 9.80 8.08
C PHE A 91 -21.96 8.28 7.88
N ALA A 92 -21.64 7.80 6.67
CA ALA A 92 -21.47 6.36 6.42
C ALA A 92 -20.19 5.77 7.06
N LYS A 93 -19.22 6.61 7.43
CA LYS A 93 -18.00 6.17 8.13
C LYS A 93 -18.28 5.74 9.57
N HIS A 94 -19.35 6.24 10.19
CA HIS A 94 -19.70 5.93 11.58
C HIS A 94 -20.47 4.61 11.73
N THR A 95 -21.22 4.17 10.71
CA THR A 95 -21.96 2.90 10.76
C THR A 95 -21.06 1.69 10.53
N GLY A 96 -19.98 1.83 9.74
CA GLY A 96 -19.00 0.76 9.54
C GLY A 96 -18.30 0.31 10.82
N GLN A 97 -18.03 1.23 11.75
CA GLN A 97 -17.44 0.90 13.05
C GLN A 97 -18.40 0.09 13.94
N LEU A 98 -19.70 0.37 13.87
CA LEU A 98 -20.73 -0.38 14.62
C LEU A 98 -20.89 -1.82 14.10
N ALA A 99 -20.80 -2.04 12.78
CA ALA A 99 -20.91 -3.37 12.20
C ALA A 99 -19.78 -4.30 12.64
N VAL A 100 -18.54 -3.78 12.66
CA VAL A 100 -17.38 -4.53 13.13
C VAL A 100 -17.53 -4.86 14.62
N ALA A 101 -17.89 -3.90 15.46
CA ALA A 101 -18.08 -4.13 16.90
C ALA A 101 -19.20 -5.15 17.21
N ALA A 102 -20.34 -5.07 16.50
CA ALA A 102 -21.44 -6.01 16.67
C ALA A 102 -21.04 -7.44 16.29
N SER A 103 -20.26 -7.61 15.21
CA SER A 103 -19.79 -8.93 14.78
C SER A 103 -18.82 -9.57 15.78
N VAL A 104 -17.89 -8.79 16.35
CA VAL A 104 -16.95 -9.28 17.36
C VAL A 104 -17.67 -9.64 18.67
N ALA A 105 -18.63 -8.81 19.12
CA ALA A 105 -19.42 -9.10 20.31
C ALA A 105 -20.23 -10.41 20.17
N LEU A 106 -20.84 -10.64 19.00
CA LEU A 106 -21.61 -11.86 18.73
C LEU A 106 -20.71 -13.10 18.70
N ALA A 107 -19.52 -13.01 18.09
CA ALA A 107 -18.52 -14.10 18.08
C ALA A 107 -18.02 -14.44 19.50
N VAL A 108 -17.79 -13.44 20.36
CA VAL A 108 -17.38 -13.65 21.76
C VAL A 108 -18.49 -14.34 22.57
N ILE A 109 -19.75 -13.91 22.41
CA ILE A 109 -20.90 -14.51 23.11
C ILE A 109 -21.09 -15.98 22.67
N MET A 110 -20.99 -16.28 21.38
CA MET A 110 -21.09 -17.67 20.89
C MET A 110 -19.88 -18.53 21.31
N GLY A 111 -18.67 -17.97 21.34
CA GLY A 111 -17.46 -18.72 21.72
C GLY A 111 -17.42 -19.13 23.21
N VAL A 112 -17.95 -18.31 24.11
CA VAL A 112 -17.94 -18.60 25.56
C VAL A 112 -18.83 -19.78 25.94
N GLN A 113 -19.91 -20.04 25.18
CA GLN A 113 -20.79 -21.18 25.48
C GLN A 113 -20.13 -22.52 25.17
N GLN A 114 -19.16 -22.56 24.25
CA GLN A 114 -18.47 -23.79 23.85
C GLN A 114 -17.33 -24.18 24.80
N MET A 115 -16.75 -23.21 25.53
CA MET A 115 -15.70 -23.46 26.52
C MET A 115 -16.25 -23.90 27.90
N ASN A 116 -17.54 -23.67 28.16
CA ASN A 116 -18.15 -23.94 29.47
C ASN A 116 -19.02 -25.22 29.50
N GLN A 117 -18.83 -26.15 28.57
CA GLN A 117 -19.35 -27.50 28.76
C GLN A 117 -18.65 -28.14 29.96
N PRO A 118 -19.38 -28.63 30.99
CA PRO A 118 -18.77 -29.41 32.04
C PRO A 118 -18.19 -30.70 31.43
N ALA A 119 -16.86 -30.82 31.48
CA ALA A 119 -16.17 -32.04 31.09
C ALA A 119 -16.66 -33.22 31.96
N PRO A 120 -16.93 -34.41 31.40
CA PRO A 120 -17.23 -35.59 32.21
C PRO A 120 -16.00 -35.96 33.05
N VAL A 121 -16.23 -36.06 34.36
CA VAL A 121 -15.25 -36.42 35.38
C VAL A 121 -14.71 -37.82 35.12
N GLN A 122 -13.40 -37.94 34.88
CA GLN A 122 -12.65 -39.18 35.03
C GLN A 122 -11.29 -38.87 35.66
N THR A 123 -11.06 -39.43 36.86
CA THR A 123 -9.78 -39.50 37.58
C THR A 123 -9.51 -40.98 37.92
N PRO A 124 -8.31 -41.37 38.38
CA PRO A 124 -6.98 -41.29 37.75
C PRO A 124 -6.23 -42.64 37.84
N SER A 125 -5.17 -42.87 37.05
CA SER A 125 -4.12 -43.88 37.38
C SER A 125 -2.86 -43.73 36.51
N GLY A 126 -1.68 -43.69 37.14
CA GLY A 126 -0.42 -44.16 36.53
C GLY A 126 0.77 -43.19 36.44
N SER A 127 1.53 -43.10 37.53
CA SER A 127 3.01 -43.13 37.62
C SER A 127 3.93 -42.12 36.89
N ALA A 128 4.90 -41.65 37.67
CA ALA A 128 5.86 -40.57 37.41
C ALA A 128 7.09 -40.92 36.55
N ALA A 129 7.70 -39.89 35.95
CA ALA A 129 9.16 -39.63 36.04
C ALA A 129 9.46 -38.15 35.69
N PRO A 130 10.27 -37.41 36.48
CA PRO A 130 10.75 -36.07 36.13
C PRO A 130 12.06 -36.18 35.34
N LEU A 131 12.20 -35.47 34.22
CA LEU A 131 13.48 -35.33 33.52
C LEU A 131 14.05 -33.94 33.74
N ILE A 132 15.11 -33.93 34.55
CA ILE A 132 16.05 -32.85 34.82
C ILE A 132 16.97 -32.68 33.60
N GLY A 133 17.09 -31.44 33.11
CA GLY A 133 18.35 -30.84 32.65
C GLY A 133 19.01 -31.35 31.35
N THR A 134 18.84 -30.60 30.26
CA THR A 134 19.89 -30.45 29.24
C THR A 134 19.88 -29.01 28.71
N PRO A 135 21.02 -28.29 28.72
CA PRO A 135 21.12 -26.90 28.27
C PRO A 135 21.40 -26.87 26.78
N GLY A 136 20.49 -26.32 25.97
CA GLY A 136 20.68 -26.24 24.52
C GLY A 136 19.46 -25.61 23.88
N GLY A 137 19.52 -24.29 23.70
CA GLY A 137 18.34 -23.45 23.54
C GLY A 137 17.52 -23.69 22.29
N LEU A 138 16.21 -23.68 22.49
CA LEU A 138 15.27 -22.86 21.73
C LEU A 138 14.26 -22.34 22.77
N ALA A 139 14.42 -21.08 23.15
CA ALA A 139 13.54 -20.42 24.11
C ALA A 139 12.10 -20.47 23.58
N PRO A 140 11.10 -20.85 24.39
CA PRO A 140 9.72 -20.60 24.03
C PRO A 140 9.54 -19.09 23.87
N VAL A 141 9.02 -18.66 22.72
CA VAL A 141 8.59 -17.28 22.51
C VAL A 141 7.48 -17.00 23.51
N SER A 142 7.88 -16.37 24.61
CA SER A 142 7.01 -15.93 25.68
C SER A 142 5.99 -14.97 25.09
N LEU A 143 4.72 -15.39 25.11
CA LEU A 143 3.57 -14.53 24.91
C LEU A 143 3.76 -13.25 25.75
N GLU A 144 3.52 -12.11 25.11
CA GLU A 144 3.17 -10.80 25.67
C GLU A 144 3.47 -10.66 27.18
N GLN A 145 4.70 -10.25 27.50
CA GLN A 145 5.00 -9.73 28.82
C GLN A 145 4.22 -8.42 28.98
N THR A 146 3.01 -8.55 29.53
CA THR A 146 2.23 -7.48 30.16
C THR A 146 3.19 -6.62 30.98
N ARG A 147 3.48 -5.43 30.44
CA ARG A 147 4.29 -4.43 31.12
C ARG A 147 3.38 -3.79 32.16
N SER A 148 3.62 -4.08 33.43
CA SER A 148 3.00 -3.33 34.53
C SER A 148 3.33 -1.84 34.35
N VAL A 149 2.28 -1.02 34.30
CA VAL A 149 2.36 0.42 34.07
C VAL A 149 3.02 1.08 35.30
N PRO A 150 4.18 1.75 35.17
CA PRO A 150 4.68 2.59 36.25
C PRO A 150 3.91 3.93 36.25
N ARG A 151 3.57 4.41 37.44
CA ARG A 151 2.82 5.66 37.74
C ARG A 151 3.42 6.95 37.13
N ASN A 152 4.60 6.87 36.52
CA ASN A 152 5.33 8.00 35.93
C ASN A 152 4.83 8.41 34.52
N ASP A 153 4.05 7.57 33.85
CA ASP A 153 3.57 7.85 32.48
C ASP A 153 2.49 8.93 32.40
N MET A 154 1.76 9.20 33.49
CA MET A 154 0.74 10.26 33.49
C MET A 154 1.34 11.66 33.35
N ALA A 155 2.47 11.93 34.02
CA ALA A 155 3.17 13.21 33.89
C ALA A 155 3.74 13.38 32.47
N VAL A 156 4.37 12.34 31.93
CA VAL A 156 4.90 12.31 30.56
C VAL A 156 3.78 12.48 29.53
N MET A 157 2.61 11.88 29.76
CA MET A 157 1.46 12.02 28.88
C MET A 157 0.87 13.44 28.92
N MET A 158 0.85 14.09 30.10
CA MET A 158 0.41 15.47 30.23
C MET A 158 1.37 16.45 29.53
N GLU A 159 2.68 16.20 29.59
CA GLU A 159 3.65 16.97 28.81
C GLU A 159 3.47 16.79 27.30
N LYS A 160 3.26 15.55 26.84
CA LYS A 160 2.96 15.27 25.43
C LYS A 160 1.70 15.99 24.98
N LYS A 161 0.63 15.95 25.76
CA LYS A 161 -0.63 16.67 25.48
C LYS A 161 -0.41 18.19 25.41
N ARG A 162 0.37 18.77 26.34
CA ARG A 162 0.71 20.20 26.33
C ARG A 162 1.49 20.59 25.07
N LYS A 163 2.49 19.81 24.67
CA LYS A 163 3.27 20.04 23.46
C LYS A 163 2.39 19.97 22.20
N ILE A 164 1.50 18.99 22.11
CA ILE A 164 0.56 18.86 20.99
C ILE A 164 -0.37 20.07 20.93
N ASN A 165 -0.95 20.49 22.06
CA ASN A 165 -1.85 21.65 22.09
C ASN A 165 -1.14 22.95 21.69
N ALA A 166 0.11 23.15 22.14
CA ALA A 166 0.92 24.30 21.73
C ALA A 166 1.21 24.30 20.23
N LEU A 167 1.54 23.13 19.66
CA LEU A 167 1.82 22.98 18.23
C LEU A 167 0.57 23.21 17.37
N ILE A 168 -0.61 22.76 17.83
CA ILE A 168 -1.89 23.03 17.16
C ILE A 168 -2.20 24.53 17.17
N ALA A 169 -2.04 25.19 18.32
CA ALA A 169 -2.30 26.63 18.43
C ALA A 169 -1.37 27.47 17.54
N ASP A 170 -0.08 27.11 17.48
CA ASP A 170 0.88 27.76 16.58
C ASP A 170 0.51 27.56 15.10
N HIS A 171 0.13 26.33 14.73
CA HIS A 171 -0.27 26.03 13.36
C HIS A 171 -1.51 26.85 12.92
N GLU A 172 -2.49 27.01 13.81
CA GLU A 172 -3.65 27.86 13.53
C GLU A 172 -3.27 29.33 13.30
N GLN A 173 -2.29 29.85 14.05
CA GLN A 173 -1.80 31.21 13.84
C GLN A 173 -1.09 31.37 12.49
N GLN A 174 -0.28 30.39 12.10
CA GLN A 174 0.38 30.40 10.80
C GLN A 174 -0.62 30.36 9.64
N ILE A 175 -1.70 29.58 9.76
CA ILE A 175 -2.77 29.56 8.76
C ILE A 175 -3.44 30.93 8.66
N LYS A 176 -3.76 31.55 9.81
CA LYS A 176 -4.38 32.89 9.82
C LYS A 176 -3.47 33.94 9.20
N LEU A 177 -2.17 33.94 9.51
CA LEU A 177 -1.18 34.85 8.93
C LEU A 177 -1.10 34.68 7.41
N LYS A 178 -1.03 33.45 6.91
CA LYS A 178 -1.04 33.18 5.45
C LYS A 178 -2.32 33.67 4.79
N GLN A 179 -3.49 33.42 5.39
CA GLN A 179 -4.77 33.92 4.89
C GLN A 179 -4.86 35.45 4.93
N THR A 180 -4.29 36.12 5.94
CA THR A 180 -4.26 37.59 5.98
C THR A 180 -3.29 38.17 4.95
N THR A 181 -2.15 37.52 4.71
CA THR A 181 -1.18 37.92 3.68
C THR A 181 -1.80 37.76 2.30
N GLU A 182 -2.43 36.62 2.02
CA GLU A 182 -3.16 36.38 0.75
C GLU A 182 -4.26 37.42 0.52
N LYS A 183 -5.07 37.74 1.53
CA LYS A 183 -6.09 38.81 1.44
C LYS A 183 -5.51 40.21 1.26
N THR A 184 -4.34 40.48 1.84
CA THR A 184 -3.66 41.79 1.70
C THR A 184 -3.06 41.94 0.30
N THR A 185 -2.51 40.85 -0.25
CA THR A 185 -2.02 40.80 -1.64
C THR A 185 -3.16 40.97 -2.64
N GLU A 186 -4.30 40.31 -2.45
CA GLU A 186 -5.50 40.52 -3.30
C GLU A 186 -6.09 41.93 -3.18
N SER A 187 -6.02 42.56 -2.00
CA SER A 187 -6.53 43.93 -1.79
C SER A 187 -5.60 45.03 -2.34
N GLN A 188 -4.32 44.73 -2.56
CA GLN A 188 -3.37 45.64 -3.22
C GLN A 188 -3.38 45.53 -4.76
N GLU A 189 -3.82 44.40 -5.31
CA GLU A 189 -4.00 44.22 -6.77
C GLU A 189 -5.30 44.85 -7.32
N LEU A 190 -6.24 45.23 -6.43
CA LEU A 190 -7.56 45.80 -6.79
C LEU A 190 -7.68 47.32 -6.61
N GLN A 191 -6.58 48.05 -6.35
CA GLN A 191 -6.56 49.51 -6.44
C GLN A 191 -5.83 49.96 -7.72
N PRO A 192 -6.55 50.26 -8.83
CA PRO A 192 -5.95 51.03 -9.91
C PRO A 192 -5.65 52.45 -9.41
N GLU A 193 -4.45 52.93 -9.71
CA GLU A 193 -4.08 54.34 -9.61
C GLU A 193 -5.18 55.23 -10.23
N GLN A 194 -5.58 56.25 -9.49
CA GLN A 194 -6.18 57.48 -9.99
C GLN A 194 -5.13 58.58 -9.82
#